data_AF-K9QDD2-F1
#
_entry.id   AF-K9QDD2-F1
#
_cell.length_a   1.000
_cell.length_b   1.000
_cell.length_c   1.000
_cell.angle_alpha   90.00
_cell.angle_beta   90.00
_cell.angle_gamma   90.00
#
_symmetry.space_group_name_H-M   'P 1'
#
loop_
_entity.id
_entity.type
_entity.pdbx_description
1 polymer ?
#
loop_
_entity_poly.entity_id
_entity_poly.type
_entity_poly.pdbx_seq_one_letter_code
_entity_poly.pdbx_strand_id
1 'polypeptide(L)'
;MATLNEEVSKILNIYKRNYTKYTKCLIRGKEIVIDGRPEEKVRQLFIYFLVNKRNLFPNKINIKVESNNHDIEIYKTVINTYFNPYCPPIMIVEVKREDENLSNHKAQIERYLKKSSAEIGILYNYSEIIAYTKQDGVFTSKYLNSLDDVPPLILQTSNTLEKDTSEFKKAINGNFESFTYLVKKYGKYKLNTIIFKLKEEELQISGYFFEIQNEKVYCYVYGKSPKKQQSFNSQEFDKLISITYGKI
;
A
#
# COMPACT_ATOMS: atom_id res chain seq x y z
N MET A 1 -26.73 -3.85 -19.57
CA MET A 1 -25.45 -4.39 -19.07
C MET A 1 -25.59 -5.91 -18.99
N ALA A 2 -24.52 -6.68 -19.23
CA ALA A 2 -24.52 -8.11 -18.94
C ALA A 2 -24.72 -8.29 -17.43
N THR A 3 -25.41 -9.36 -17.01
CA THR A 3 -25.55 -9.68 -15.59
C THR A 3 -24.19 -10.06 -14.99
N LEU A 4 -24.00 -9.89 -13.69
CA LEU A 4 -22.77 -10.32 -13.00
C LEU A 4 -22.41 -11.78 -13.33
N ASN A 5 -23.38 -12.68 -13.40
CA ASN A 5 -23.13 -14.10 -13.68
C ASN A 5 -22.64 -14.36 -15.12
N GLU A 6 -23.16 -13.63 -16.10
CA GLU A 6 -22.72 -13.72 -17.50
C GLU A 6 -21.27 -13.23 -17.63
N GLU A 7 -20.97 -12.06 -17.05
CA GLU A 7 -19.63 -11.49 -17.12
C GLU A 7 -18.60 -12.35 -16.37
N VAL A 8 -18.97 -12.86 -15.20
CA VAL A 8 -18.17 -13.83 -14.43
C VAL A 8 -17.85 -15.06 -15.27
N SER A 9 -18.83 -15.62 -15.97
CA SER A 9 -18.63 -16.83 -16.79
C SER A 9 -17.77 -16.58 -18.04
N LYS A 10 -17.78 -15.34 -18.54
CA LYS A 10 -16.99 -14.91 -19.69
C LYS A 10 -15.53 -14.59 -19.32
N ILE A 11 -15.33 -13.97 -18.16
CA ILE A 11 -14.03 -13.42 -17.75
C ILE A 11 -13.22 -14.41 -16.90
N LEU A 12 -13.86 -15.07 -15.95
CA LEU A 12 -13.16 -15.93 -15.00
C LEU A 12 -13.04 -17.35 -15.56
N ASN A 13 -11.91 -18.00 -15.31
CA ASN A 13 -11.73 -19.41 -15.62
C ASN A 13 -12.47 -20.27 -14.58
N ILE A 14 -13.75 -20.55 -14.84
CA ILE A 14 -14.62 -21.30 -13.94
C ILE A 14 -14.66 -22.77 -14.33
N TYR A 15 -14.47 -23.66 -13.37
CA TYR A 15 -14.63 -25.10 -13.54
C TYR A 15 -15.48 -25.67 -12.40
N LYS A 16 -16.03 -26.86 -12.62
CA LYS A 16 -16.87 -27.57 -11.66
C LYS A 16 -16.14 -28.78 -11.09
N ARG A 17 -16.26 -28.97 -9.77
CA ARG A 17 -15.86 -30.20 -9.06
C ARG A 17 -16.98 -30.55 -8.09
N ASN A 18 -17.51 -31.77 -8.17
CA ASN A 18 -18.63 -32.24 -7.35
C ASN A 18 -19.81 -31.23 -7.31
N TYR A 19 -20.28 -30.81 -8.48
CA TYR A 19 -21.37 -29.82 -8.67
C TYR A 19 -21.12 -28.41 -8.11
N THR A 20 -19.96 -28.14 -7.51
CA THR A 20 -19.58 -26.83 -7.00
C THR A 20 -18.68 -26.12 -8.01
N LYS A 21 -18.94 -24.83 -8.26
CA LYS A 21 -18.12 -23.97 -9.13
C LYS A 21 -16.95 -23.35 -8.37
N TYR A 22 -15.78 -23.40 -8.99
CA TYR A 22 -14.54 -22.86 -8.51
C TYR A 22 -13.90 -21.93 -9.53
N THR A 23 -13.07 -21.02 -9.05
CA THR A 23 -12.11 -20.24 -9.84
C THR A 23 -10.79 -20.15 -9.08
N LYS A 24 -9.68 -19.90 -9.78
CA LYS A 24 -8.38 -19.63 -9.16
C LYS A 24 -8.22 -18.12 -8.96
N CYS A 25 -8.05 -17.68 -7.71
CA CYS A 25 -7.78 -16.27 -7.44
C CYS A 25 -6.37 -15.90 -7.92
N LEU A 26 -6.26 -14.93 -8.82
CA LEU A 26 -4.98 -14.53 -9.46
C LEU A 26 -3.94 -14.04 -8.45
N ILE A 27 -4.38 -13.37 -7.38
CA ILE A 27 -3.49 -12.81 -6.35
C ILE A 27 -3.17 -13.83 -5.26
N ARG A 28 -4.15 -14.58 -4.75
CA ARG A 28 -3.96 -15.54 -3.66
C ARG A 28 -3.37 -16.88 -4.13
N GLY A 29 -3.40 -17.17 -5.44
CA GLY A 29 -2.87 -18.40 -6.02
C GLY A 29 -3.64 -19.68 -5.68
N LYS A 30 -4.78 -19.58 -4.98
CA LYS A 30 -5.59 -20.72 -4.50
C LYS A 30 -6.97 -20.83 -5.16
N GLU A 31 -7.54 -22.03 -5.16
CA GLU A 31 -8.91 -22.28 -5.58
C GLU A 31 -9.91 -21.61 -4.62
N ILE A 32 -10.96 -20.99 -5.17
CA ILE A 32 -12.03 -20.34 -4.40
C ILE A 32 -13.38 -20.82 -4.93
N VAL A 33 -14.28 -21.18 -4.01
CA VAL A 33 -15.70 -21.45 -4.30
C VAL A 33 -16.39 -20.14 -4.64
N ILE A 34 -17.18 -20.11 -5.72
CA ILE A 34 -17.95 -18.92 -6.13
C ILE A 34 -19.47 -19.12 -6.07
N ASP A 35 -19.94 -20.35 -5.91
CA ASP A 35 -21.37 -20.62 -5.73
C ASP A 35 -21.84 -20.10 -4.37
N GLY A 36 -22.99 -19.43 -4.36
CA GLY A 36 -23.55 -18.80 -3.16
C GLY A 36 -22.72 -17.64 -2.59
N ARG A 37 -21.70 -17.16 -3.32
CA ARG A 37 -20.80 -16.08 -2.84
C ARG A 37 -20.81 -14.87 -3.80
N PRO A 38 -21.88 -14.06 -3.79
CA PRO A 38 -22.03 -12.93 -4.71
C PRO A 38 -20.89 -11.90 -4.58
N GLU A 39 -20.48 -11.53 -3.37
CA GLU A 39 -19.37 -10.60 -3.17
C GLU A 39 -18.03 -11.13 -3.70
N GLU A 40 -17.77 -12.44 -3.57
CA GLU A 40 -16.55 -13.05 -4.09
C GLU A 40 -16.49 -12.97 -5.62
N LYS A 41 -17.63 -13.08 -6.31
CA LYS A 41 -17.70 -12.88 -7.76
C LYS A 41 -17.30 -11.46 -8.14
N VAL A 42 -17.86 -10.46 -7.46
CA VAL A 42 -17.52 -9.04 -7.66
C VAL A 42 -16.04 -8.78 -7.38
N ARG A 43 -15.51 -9.33 -6.27
CA ARG A 43 -14.09 -9.25 -5.90
C ARG A 43 -13.18 -9.81 -6.98
N GLN A 44 -13.48 -11.01 -7.49
CA GLN A 44 -12.66 -11.65 -8.52
C GLN A 44 -12.73 -10.92 -9.87
N LEU A 45 -13.87 -10.34 -10.25
CA LEU A 45 -13.95 -9.49 -11.44
C LEU A 45 -13.08 -8.23 -11.30
N PHE A 46 -13.13 -7.56 -10.14
CA PHE A 46 -12.32 -6.38 -9.90
C PHE A 46 -10.82 -6.70 -9.95
N ILE A 47 -10.42 -7.81 -9.30
CA ILE A 47 -9.03 -8.30 -9.36
C ILE A 47 -8.62 -8.62 -10.79
N TYR A 48 -9.46 -9.34 -11.54
CA TYR A 48 -9.17 -9.67 -12.93
C TYR A 48 -8.95 -8.40 -13.75
N PHE A 49 -9.80 -7.39 -13.58
CA PHE A 49 -9.64 -6.10 -14.24
C PHE A 49 -8.27 -5.49 -13.91
N LEU A 50 -7.89 -5.38 -12.63
CA LEU A 50 -6.62 -4.76 -12.25
C LEU A 50 -5.39 -5.52 -12.76
N VAL A 51 -5.44 -6.85 -12.80
CA VAL A 51 -4.32 -7.70 -13.18
C VAL A 51 -4.18 -7.79 -14.71
N ASN A 52 -5.29 -8.03 -15.41
CA ASN A 52 -5.26 -8.40 -16.84
C ASN A 52 -5.63 -7.25 -17.77
N LYS A 53 -6.34 -6.22 -17.28
CA LYS A 53 -6.57 -5.00 -18.05
C LYS A 53 -5.59 -3.92 -17.59
N ARG A 54 -4.89 -3.32 -18.56
CA ARG A 54 -4.05 -2.10 -18.45
C ARG A 54 -2.57 -2.22 -18.04
N ASN A 55 -1.91 -3.38 -18.08
CA ASN A 55 -0.44 -3.51 -17.84
C ASN A 55 0.06 -2.83 -16.53
N LEU A 56 -0.81 -2.63 -15.54
CA LEU A 56 -0.45 -2.00 -14.26
C LEU A 56 0.34 -2.96 -13.37
N PHE A 57 0.03 -4.25 -13.49
CA PHE A 57 0.64 -5.32 -12.72
C PHE A 57 1.67 -6.08 -13.56
N PRO A 58 2.78 -6.58 -12.98
CA PRO A 58 3.25 -6.38 -11.59
C PRO A 58 4.12 -5.13 -11.38
N ASN A 59 4.44 -4.40 -12.46
CA ASN A 59 5.52 -3.42 -12.43
C ASN A 59 5.18 -2.12 -11.66
N LYS A 60 3.89 -1.79 -11.45
CA LYS A 60 3.48 -0.52 -10.82
C LYS A 60 2.76 -0.69 -9.49
N ILE A 61 1.96 -1.75 -9.34
CA ILE A 61 1.16 -1.98 -8.14
C ILE A 61 1.34 -3.39 -7.56
N ASN A 62 1.20 -3.49 -6.24
CA ASN A 62 1.08 -4.73 -5.50
C ASN A 62 -0.32 -4.81 -4.89
N ILE A 63 -0.96 -5.98 -4.90
CA ILE A 63 -2.34 -6.16 -4.46
C ILE A 63 -2.35 -7.17 -3.30
N LYS A 64 -3.07 -6.82 -2.22
CA LYS A 64 -3.44 -7.77 -1.16
C LYS A 64 -4.94 -7.97 -1.18
N VAL A 65 -5.38 -9.18 -0.87
CA VAL A 65 -6.80 -9.57 -0.85
C VAL A 65 -7.13 -10.07 0.56
N GLU A 66 -8.24 -9.60 1.12
CA GLU A 66 -8.71 -9.93 2.48
C GLU A 66 -7.64 -9.63 3.56
N SER A 67 -7.06 -8.43 3.51
CA SER A 67 -5.98 -7.98 4.40
C SER A 67 -6.49 -6.85 5.29
N ASN A 68 -6.14 -6.86 6.57
CA ASN A 68 -6.54 -5.82 7.55
C ASN A 68 -8.06 -5.56 7.64
N ASN A 69 -8.88 -6.59 7.39
CA ASN A 69 -10.35 -6.50 7.28
C ASN A 69 -10.85 -5.69 6.07
N HIS A 70 -10.00 -5.47 5.07
CA HIS A 70 -10.36 -4.88 3.79
C HIS A 70 -10.43 -5.97 2.72
N ASP A 71 -11.36 -5.83 1.77
CA ASP A 71 -11.48 -6.80 0.67
C ASP A 71 -10.26 -6.81 -0.25
N ILE A 72 -9.81 -5.62 -0.66
CA ILE A 72 -8.65 -5.45 -1.53
C ILE A 72 -7.88 -4.20 -1.10
N GLU A 73 -6.57 -4.34 -0.95
CA GLU A 73 -5.64 -3.23 -0.73
C GLU A 73 -4.66 -3.15 -1.91
N ILE A 74 -4.48 -1.94 -2.45
CA ILE A 74 -3.53 -1.67 -3.53
C ILE A 74 -2.39 -0.81 -3.00
N TYR A 75 -1.16 -1.29 -3.22
CA TYR A 75 0.09 -0.64 -2.86
C TYR A 75 0.88 -0.32 -4.12
N LYS A 76 1.86 0.57 -4.02
CA LYS A 76 2.89 0.68 -5.06
C LYS A 76 3.83 -0.51 -4.98
N THR A 77 4.31 -0.96 -6.13
CA THR A 77 5.42 -1.91 -6.15
C THR A 77 6.67 -1.22 -5.66
N VAL A 78 7.30 -1.80 -4.63
CA VAL A 78 8.61 -1.35 -4.16
C VAL A 78 9.68 -2.05 -4.99
N ILE A 79 10.48 -1.27 -5.71
CA ILE A 79 11.49 -1.78 -6.65
C ILE A 79 12.85 -1.99 -5.95
N ASN A 80 13.12 -1.24 -4.88
CA ASN A 80 14.41 -1.26 -4.19
C ASN A 80 14.32 -2.04 -2.86
N THR A 81 15.04 -3.15 -2.76
CA THR A 81 15.08 -3.99 -1.55
C THR A 81 15.72 -3.30 -0.34
N TYR A 82 16.55 -2.28 -0.55
CA TYR A 82 17.15 -1.44 0.49
C TYR A 82 16.29 -0.21 0.85
N PHE A 83 15.26 0.10 0.05
CA PHE A 83 14.32 1.18 0.33
C PHE A 83 12.89 0.66 0.24
N ASN A 84 12.49 -0.03 1.30
CA ASN A 84 11.18 -0.61 1.48
C ASN A 84 10.58 -0.22 2.84
N PRO A 85 10.39 1.09 3.11
CA PRO A 85 9.75 1.54 4.33
C PRO A 85 8.28 1.11 4.39
N TYR A 86 7.68 1.18 5.58
CA TYR A 86 6.23 1.08 5.71
C TYR A 86 5.56 2.10 4.81
N CYS A 87 4.66 1.64 3.96
CA CYS A 87 3.82 2.48 3.11
C CYS A 87 2.36 2.07 3.31
N PRO A 88 1.45 3.03 3.60
CA PRO A 88 0.02 2.73 3.63
C PRO A 88 -0.45 2.30 2.22
N PRO A 89 -1.58 1.58 2.13
CA PRO A 89 -2.19 1.33 0.82
C PRO A 89 -2.54 2.65 0.15
N ILE A 90 -2.32 2.74 -1.16
CA ILE A 90 -2.76 3.90 -1.95
C ILE A 90 -4.29 3.89 -2.04
N MET A 91 -4.84 2.69 -2.25
CA MET A 91 -6.26 2.47 -2.45
C MET A 91 -6.75 1.29 -1.62
N ILE A 92 -7.92 1.47 -1.02
CA ILE A 92 -8.72 0.39 -0.46
C ILE A 92 -9.96 0.22 -1.31
N VAL A 93 -10.28 -1.01 -1.66
CA VAL A 93 -11.54 -1.35 -2.34
C VAL A 93 -12.34 -2.25 -1.43
N GLU A 94 -13.58 -1.83 -1.20
CA GLU A 94 -14.58 -2.59 -0.47
C GLU A 94 -15.66 -3.00 -1.46
N VAL A 95 -15.90 -4.31 -1.57
CA VAL A 95 -16.89 -4.86 -2.49
C VAL A 95 -18.20 -5.13 -1.78
N LYS A 96 -19.28 -5.07 -2.54
CA LYS A 96 -20.63 -5.39 -2.10
C LYS A 96 -21.32 -6.28 -3.11
N ARG A 97 -22.47 -6.82 -2.73
CA ARG A 97 -23.30 -7.59 -3.64
C ARG A 97 -23.94 -6.67 -4.67
N GLU A 98 -24.20 -7.19 -5.88
CA GLU A 98 -24.79 -6.43 -7.00
C GLU A 98 -26.12 -5.74 -6.66
N ASP A 99 -26.88 -6.32 -5.73
CA ASP A 99 -28.18 -5.83 -5.28
C ASP A 99 -28.12 -4.81 -4.14
N GLU A 100 -26.93 -4.51 -3.60
CA GLU A 100 -26.78 -3.57 -2.48
C GLU A 100 -26.58 -2.12 -2.94
N ASN A 101 -27.19 -1.19 -2.20
CA ASN A 101 -26.97 0.24 -2.38
C ASN A 101 -25.64 0.68 -1.74
N LEU A 102 -24.66 1.05 -2.57
CA LEU A 102 -23.32 1.43 -2.12
C LEU A 102 -23.31 2.62 -1.15
N SER A 103 -24.27 3.54 -1.23
CA SER A 103 -24.31 4.73 -0.36
C SER A 103 -24.43 4.36 1.12
N ASN A 104 -25.05 3.22 1.45
CA ASN A 104 -25.17 2.71 2.82
C ASN A 104 -23.81 2.35 3.44
N HIS A 105 -22.78 2.15 2.62
CA HIS A 105 -21.44 1.71 3.04
C HIS A 105 -20.43 2.85 3.11
N LYS A 106 -20.85 4.10 2.89
CA LYS A 106 -19.98 5.30 2.98
C LYS A 106 -19.22 5.38 4.30
N ALA A 107 -19.90 5.19 5.44
CA ALA A 107 -19.27 5.29 6.75
C ALA A 107 -18.20 4.21 6.99
N GLN A 108 -18.39 3.02 6.39
CA GLN A 108 -17.44 1.92 6.47
C GLN A 108 -16.16 2.26 5.70
N ILE A 109 -16.27 2.68 4.44
CA ILE A 109 -15.09 2.99 3.63
C ILE A 109 -14.33 4.19 4.19
N GLU A 110 -15.01 5.26 4.64
CA GLU A 110 -14.33 6.40 5.27
C GLU A 110 -13.55 6.02 6.53
N ARG A 111 -14.08 5.10 7.34
CA ARG A 111 -13.38 4.59 8.52
C ARG A 111 -12.12 3.82 8.12
N TYR A 112 -12.19 3.00 7.08
CA TYR A 112 -11.02 2.28 6.55
C TYR A 112 -9.95 3.23 6.03
N LEU A 113 -10.34 4.26 5.27
CA LEU A 113 -9.39 5.26 4.76
C LEU A 113 -8.72 6.04 5.90
N LYS A 114 -9.48 6.47 6.91
CA LYS A 114 -8.92 7.15 8.09
C LYS A 114 -7.94 6.27 8.86
N LYS A 115 -8.27 5.00 9.10
CA LYS A 115 -7.43 4.07 9.88
C LYS A 115 -6.15 3.67 9.14
N SER A 116 -6.26 3.42 7.83
CA SER A 116 -5.14 2.98 7.00
C SER A 116 -4.26 4.14 6.49
N SER A 117 -4.77 5.36 6.55
CA SER A 117 -4.19 6.53 5.86
C SER A 117 -4.15 6.39 4.33
N ALA A 118 -5.00 5.54 3.74
CA ALA A 118 -5.16 5.45 2.30
C ALA A 118 -5.77 6.72 1.73
N GLU A 119 -5.31 7.09 0.53
CA GLU A 119 -5.74 8.32 -0.15
C GLU A 119 -6.99 8.11 -1.01
N ILE A 120 -7.22 6.86 -1.46
CA ILE A 120 -8.35 6.49 -2.31
C ILE A 120 -9.16 5.35 -1.68
N GLY A 121 -10.48 5.49 -1.68
CA GLY A 121 -11.41 4.40 -1.42
C GLY A 121 -12.26 4.12 -2.65
N ILE A 122 -12.57 2.85 -2.91
CA ILE A 122 -13.55 2.44 -3.91
C ILE A 122 -14.61 1.58 -3.22
N LEU A 123 -15.88 1.93 -3.40
CA LEU A 123 -17.00 1.02 -3.20
C LEU A 123 -17.41 0.47 -4.55
N TYR A 124 -17.56 -0.86 -4.64
CA TYR A 124 -17.86 -1.53 -5.90
C TYR A 124 -18.81 -2.71 -5.72
N ASN A 125 -19.92 -2.72 -6.46
CA ASN A 125 -20.89 -3.81 -6.47
C ASN A 125 -21.10 -4.40 -7.88
N TYR A 126 -20.13 -4.27 -8.79
CA TYR A 126 -20.28 -4.58 -10.22
C TYR A 126 -21.09 -3.54 -11.02
N SER A 127 -22.31 -3.20 -10.57
CA SER A 127 -23.20 -2.25 -11.25
C SER A 127 -22.76 -0.78 -11.12
N GLU A 128 -22.23 -0.43 -9.95
CA GLU A 128 -21.87 0.92 -9.56
C GLU A 128 -20.45 0.94 -8.99
N ILE A 129 -19.77 2.08 -9.18
CA ILE A 129 -18.45 2.34 -8.63
C ILE A 129 -18.48 3.74 -8.02
N ILE A 130 -18.20 3.85 -6.72
CA ILE A 130 -18.07 5.13 -6.02
C ILE A 130 -16.62 5.28 -5.56
N ALA A 131 -15.94 6.31 -6.05
CA ALA A 131 -14.61 6.67 -5.63
C ALA A 131 -14.63 7.75 -4.55
N TYR A 132 -13.83 7.56 -3.51
CA TYR A 132 -13.60 8.50 -2.42
C TYR A 132 -12.15 8.95 -2.50
N THR A 133 -11.91 10.26 -2.62
CA THR A 133 -10.57 10.84 -2.68
C THR A 133 -10.43 11.95 -1.65
N LYS A 134 -9.22 12.09 -1.08
CA LYS A 134 -8.97 13.15 -0.11
C LYS A 134 -8.69 14.49 -0.80
N GLN A 135 -9.49 15.51 -0.48
CA GLN A 135 -9.32 16.90 -0.90
C GLN A 135 -9.38 17.80 0.33
N ASP A 136 -8.37 18.63 0.55
CA ASP A 136 -8.29 19.57 1.69
C ASP A 136 -8.56 18.94 3.07
N GLY A 137 -8.11 17.70 3.27
CA GLY A 137 -8.29 16.98 4.52
C GLY A 137 -9.61 16.22 4.67
N VAL A 138 -10.55 16.39 3.73
CA VAL A 138 -11.88 15.76 3.73
C VAL A 138 -12.01 14.76 2.57
N PHE A 139 -12.74 13.67 2.77
CA PHE A 139 -13.04 12.74 1.67
C PHE A 139 -14.25 13.22 0.86
N THR A 140 -14.05 13.40 -0.44
CA THR A 140 -15.11 13.69 -1.41
C THR A 140 -15.39 12.44 -2.24
N SER A 141 -16.67 12.22 -2.57
CA SER A 141 -17.11 11.04 -3.33
C SER A 141 -17.57 11.41 -4.74
N LYS A 142 -17.24 10.58 -5.72
CA LYS A 142 -17.76 10.67 -7.10
C LYS A 142 -18.12 9.29 -7.64
N TYR A 143 -19.19 9.22 -8.42
CA TYR A 143 -19.50 8.02 -9.19
C TYR A 143 -18.54 7.93 -10.38
N LEU A 144 -18.03 6.73 -10.66
CA LEU A 144 -17.26 6.44 -11.85
C LEU A 144 -18.16 5.78 -12.89
N ASN A 145 -17.89 6.04 -14.17
CA ASN A 145 -18.67 5.47 -15.27
C ASN A 145 -18.21 4.04 -15.58
N SER A 146 -16.95 3.73 -15.32
CA SER A 146 -16.36 2.43 -15.62
C SER A 146 -15.16 2.10 -14.73
N LEU A 147 -14.75 0.83 -14.73
CA LEU A 147 -13.50 0.42 -14.10
C LEU A 147 -12.27 1.06 -14.75
N ASP A 148 -12.34 1.46 -16.03
CA ASP A 148 -11.25 2.17 -16.72
C ASP A 148 -10.95 3.56 -16.12
N ASP A 149 -11.85 4.10 -15.29
CA ASP A 149 -11.64 5.34 -14.55
C ASP A 149 -10.82 5.14 -13.26
N VAL A 150 -10.59 3.90 -12.82
CA VAL A 150 -9.84 3.58 -11.58
C VAL A 150 -8.32 3.76 -11.74
N PRO A 151 -7.66 3.24 -12.80
CA PRO A 151 -6.21 3.40 -12.98
C PRO A 151 -5.68 4.84 -12.92
N PRO A 152 -6.34 5.85 -13.56
CA PRO A 152 -5.90 7.23 -13.45
C PRO A 152 -5.85 7.74 -12.01
N LEU A 153 -6.76 7.30 -11.14
CA LEU A 153 -6.74 7.70 -9.72
C LEU A 153 -5.45 7.21 -9.06
N ILE A 154 -5.10 5.94 -9.24
CA ILE A 154 -3.88 5.33 -8.67
C ILE A 154 -2.61 6.07 -9.14
N LEU A 155 -2.58 6.47 -10.42
CA LEU A 155 -1.44 7.18 -11.02
C LEU A 155 -1.35 8.64 -10.56
N GLN A 156 -2.46 9.33 -10.33
CA GLN A 156 -2.42 10.74 -9.88
C GLN A 156 -1.91 10.88 -8.44
N THR A 157 -2.17 9.90 -7.59
CA THR A 157 -1.71 9.85 -6.19
C THR A 157 -0.19 9.62 -6.08
N SER A 158 0.53 9.45 -7.19
CA SER A 158 1.86 8.84 -7.17
C SER A 158 3.04 9.74 -6.80
N ASN A 159 2.85 10.99 -6.35
CA ASN A 159 3.97 11.95 -6.31
C ASN A 159 4.96 11.78 -5.13
N THR A 160 4.54 11.13 -4.02
CA THR A 160 5.37 11.07 -2.80
C THR A 160 6.49 10.02 -2.86
N LEU A 161 6.20 8.79 -3.31
CA LEU A 161 7.20 7.71 -3.34
C LEU A 161 8.36 7.99 -4.31
N GLU A 162 8.10 8.70 -5.41
CA GLU A 162 9.14 9.08 -6.38
C GLU A 162 10.11 10.08 -5.76
N LYS A 163 9.57 11.10 -5.08
CA LYS A 163 10.37 12.02 -4.26
C LYS A 163 11.17 11.27 -3.20
N ASP A 164 10.52 10.39 -2.43
CA ASP A 164 11.20 9.63 -1.38
C ASP A 164 12.34 8.76 -1.92
N THR A 165 12.15 8.16 -3.10
CA THR A 165 13.18 7.36 -3.78
C THR A 165 14.35 8.23 -4.23
N SER A 166 14.08 9.44 -4.72
CA SER A 166 15.11 10.42 -5.08
C SER A 166 15.91 10.87 -3.86
N GLU A 167 15.22 11.21 -2.76
CA GLU A 167 15.87 11.57 -1.50
C GLU A 167 16.68 10.41 -0.92
N PHE A 168 16.20 9.17 -1.05
CA PHE A 168 16.97 7.99 -0.65
C PHE A 168 18.29 7.89 -1.43
N LYS A 169 18.25 8.09 -2.76
CA LYS A 169 19.48 8.10 -3.60
C LYS A 169 20.46 9.20 -3.21
N LYS A 170 20.01 10.35 -2.72
CA LYS A 170 20.90 11.40 -2.21
C LYS A 170 21.49 11.01 -0.85
N ALA A 171 20.68 10.45 0.04
CA ALA A 171 21.10 10.04 1.39
C ALA A 171 22.12 8.89 1.38
N ILE A 172 22.02 7.94 0.43
CA ILE A 172 23.04 6.89 0.26
C ILE A 172 24.40 7.44 -0.22
N ASN A 173 24.40 8.64 -0.80
CA ASN A 173 25.60 9.37 -1.23
C ASN A 173 26.01 10.42 -0.18
N GLY A 174 25.55 10.28 1.07
CA GLY A 174 25.96 11.11 2.20
C GLY A 174 25.26 12.45 2.33
N ASN A 175 24.17 12.70 1.58
CA ASN A 175 23.39 13.91 1.79
C ASN A 175 22.59 13.82 3.11
N PHE A 176 23.00 14.61 4.10
CA PHE A 176 22.39 14.62 5.43
C PHE A 176 20.97 15.19 5.43
N GLU A 177 20.68 16.23 4.65
CA GLU A 177 19.32 16.81 4.58
C GLU A 177 18.30 15.77 4.11
N SER A 178 18.62 15.05 3.03
CA SER A 178 17.81 13.94 2.54
C SER A 178 17.67 12.81 3.56
N PHE A 179 18.74 12.49 4.30
CA PHE A 179 18.65 11.56 5.42
C PHE A 179 17.66 12.04 6.49
N THR A 180 17.76 13.30 6.94
CA THR A 180 16.84 13.83 7.95
C THR A 180 15.39 13.88 7.47
N TYR A 181 15.16 14.18 6.18
CA TYR A 181 13.83 14.14 5.56
C TYR A 181 13.21 12.75 5.69
N LEU A 182 13.95 11.71 5.28
CA LEU A 182 13.49 10.32 5.31
C LEU A 182 13.30 9.83 6.75
N VAL A 183 14.21 10.18 7.65
CA VAL A 183 14.15 9.81 9.06
C VAL A 183 12.96 10.45 9.77
N LYS A 184 12.67 11.74 9.53
CA LYS A 184 11.45 12.38 10.06
C LYS A 184 10.18 11.69 9.58
N LYS A 185 10.19 11.21 8.33
CA LYS A 185 9.03 10.56 7.71
C LYS A 185 8.84 9.12 8.21
N TYR A 186 9.91 8.33 8.24
CA TYR A 186 9.87 6.88 8.43
C TYR A 186 10.42 6.41 9.78
N GLY A 187 11.29 7.17 10.42
CA GLY A 187 11.93 6.84 11.70
C GLY A 187 11.00 6.88 12.90
N LYS A 188 9.79 7.43 12.76
CA LYS A 188 8.74 7.40 13.79
C LYS A 188 8.05 6.05 13.95
N TYR A 189 8.16 5.16 12.96
CA TYR A 189 7.50 3.86 12.98
C TYR A 189 8.44 2.80 13.57
N LYS A 190 8.06 2.20 14.70
CA LYS A 190 8.85 1.19 15.42
C LYS A 190 9.31 0.00 14.55
N LEU A 191 8.51 -0.34 13.55
CA LEU A 191 8.73 -1.49 12.68
C LEU A 191 9.58 -1.17 11.44
N ASN A 192 9.94 0.11 11.25
CA ASN A 192 10.94 0.50 10.27
C ASN A 192 12.33 0.45 10.90
N THR A 193 13.22 -0.30 10.26
CA THR A 193 14.64 -0.34 10.56
C THR A 193 15.36 0.60 9.59
N ILE A 194 16.13 1.54 10.14
CA ILE A 194 16.97 2.45 9.36
C ILE A 194 18.43 2.08 9.63
N ILE A 195 19.13 1.64 8.59
CA ILE A 195 20.54 1.28 8.66
C ILE A 195 21.35 2.41 8.05
N PHE A 196 22.34 2.91 8.78
CA PHE A 196 23.21 4.02 8.35
C PHE A 196 24.64 3.80 8.85
N LYS A 197 25.56 4.60 8.33
CA LYS A 197 26.98 4.58 8.74
C LYS A 197 27.40 5.97 9.20
N LEU A 198 28.25 6.01 10.23
CA LEU A 198 28.96 7.21 10.67
C LEU A 198 30.43 7.13 10.23
N LYS A 199 31.08 8.27 10.04
CA LYS A 199 32.45 8.34 9.48
C LYS A 199 33.50 7.63 10.34
N GLU A 200 33.37 7.73 11.65
CA GLU A 200 34.33 7.18 12.61
C GLU A 200 33.97 5.76 13.09
N GLU A 201 32.82 5.23 12.67
CA GLU A 201 32.35 3.90 13.05
C GLU A 201 32.66 2.89 11.95
N GLU A 202 33.33 1.79 12.30
CA GLU A 202 33.62 0.73 11.34
C GLU A 202 32.34 -0.01 10.90
N LEU A 203 31.42 -0.21 11.85
CA LEU A 203 30.20 -0.98 11.66
C LEU A 203 29.00 -0.09 11.32
N GLN A 204 28.09 -0.65 10.53
CA GLN A 204 26.79 -0.05 10.27
C GLN A 204 25.91 -0.08 11.53
N ILE A 205 25.11 0.96 11.72
CA ILE A 205 24.20 1.12 12.84
C ILE A 205 22.79 0.84 12.36
N SER A 206 22.11 -0.07 13.06
CA SER A 206 20.69 -0.37 12.83
C SER A 206 19.84 0.35 13.89
N GLY A 207 19.18 1.42 13.47
CA GLY A 207 18.41 2.30 14.36
C GLY A 207 16.91 2.22 14.17
N TYR A 208 16.17 2.63 15.21
CA TYR A 208 14.73 2.85 15.24
C TYR A 208 14.37 4.00 16.19
N PHE A 209 13.15 4.55 16.08
CA PHE A 209 12.68 5.72 16.84
C PHE A 209 13.67 6.89 16.81
N PHE A 210 13.68 7.58 15.68
CA PHE A 210 14.57 8.71 15.48
C PHE A 210 13.92 10.02 15.86
N GLU A 211 14.69 10.88 16.51
CA GLU A 211 14.35 12.26 16.80
C GLU A 211 15.45 13.17 16.27
N ILE A 212 15.08 14.34 15.75
CA ILE A 212 16.04 15.30 15.21
C ILE A 212 15.79 16.63 15.93
N GLN A 213 16.85 17.13 16.56
CA GLN A 213 16.86 18.44 17.21
C GLN A 213 18.04 19.22 16.65
N ASN A 214 17.76 20.31 15.93
CA ASN A 214 18.76 21.07 15.17
C ASN A 214 19.54 20.15 14.21
N GLU A 215 20.86 20.11 14.31
CA GLU A 215 21.74 19.24 13.51
C GLU A 215 22.06 17.90 14.16
N LYS A 216 21.45 17.60 15.31
CA LYS A 216 21.72 16.38 16.07
C LYS A 216 20.59 15.38 15.91
N VAL A 217 20.97 14.14 15.62
CA VAL A 217 20.07 13.01 15.43
C VAL A 217 20.20 12.10 16.63
N TYR A 218 19.07 11.69 17.18
CA TYR A 218 18.96 10.75 18.28
C TYR A 218 18.20 9.52 17.83
N CYS A 219 18.63 8.33 18.21
CA CYS A 219 17.97 7.08 17.85
C CYS A 219 18.22 5.98 18.88
N TYR A 220 17.36 4.97 18.89
CA TYR A 220 17.62 3.72 19.59
C TYR A 220 18.27 2.73 18.64
N VAL A 221 19.23 1.95 19.13
CA VAL A 221 20.00 1.01 18.30
C VAL A 221 19.59 -0.42 18.66
N TYR A 222 19.28 -1.23 17.65
CA TYR A 222 18.99 -2.64 17.85
C TYR A 222 20.18 -3.37 18.47
N GLY A 223 19.93 -4.27 19.42
CA GLY A 223 20.97 -5.01 20.15
C GLY A 223 21.63 -4.22 21.30
N LYS A 224 21.32 -2.93 21.48
CA LYS A 224 21.70 -2.15 22.66
C LYS A 224 20.54 -2.05 23.65
N SER A 225 20.84 -1.84 24.93
CA SER A 225 19.81 -1.68 25.97
C SER A 225 18.86 -0.52 25.59
N PRO A 226 17.52 -0.70 25.66
CA PRO A 226 16.55 0.33 25.31
C PRO A 226 16.67 1.63 26.12
N LYS A 227 17.45 1.65 27.21
CA LYS A 227 17.69 2.84 28.02
C LYS A 227 18.84 3.72 27.52
N LYS A 228 19.59 3.29 26.48
CA LYS A 228 20.72 4.04 25.92
C LYS A 228 20.41 4.47 24.49
N GLN A 229 19.90 5.68 24.36
CA GLN A 229 19.80 6.38 23.07
C GLN A 229 21.20 6.70 22.56
N GLN A 230 21.45 6.50 21.27
CA GLN A 230 22.67 6.94 20.59
C GLN A 230 22.36 8.25 19.86
N SER A 231 23.35 9.15 19.81
CA SER A 231 23.21 10.42 19.11
C SER A 231 24.45 10.77 18.31
N PHE A 232 24.29 11.48 17.21
CA PHE A 232 25.37 11.97 16.36
C PHE A 232 24.97 13.29 15.68
N ASN A 233 25.96 14.09 15.30
CA ASN A 233 25.80 15.35 14.58
C ASN A 233 25.85 15.16 13.06
N SER A 234 25.41 16.16 12.32
CA SER A 234 25.40 16.19 10.85
C SER A 234 26.77 15.87 10.24
N GLN A 235 27.86 16.35 10.85
CA GLN A 235 29.23 16.16 10.35
C GLN A 235 29.72 14.71 10.48
N GLU A 236 29.16 13.95 11.43
CA GLU A 236 29.53 12.56 11.71
C GLU A 236 28.84 11.57 10.76
N PHE A 237 27.76 11.99 10.10
CA PHE A 237 27.03 11.17 9.14
C PHE A 237 27.90 10.87 7.91
N ASP A 238 28.05 9.58 7.58
CA ASP A 238 28.68 9.13 6.33
C ASP A 238 27.61 8.94 5.26
N LYS A 239 26.69 8.00 5.48
CA LYS A 239 25.63 7.69 4.50
C LYS A 239 24.49 6.86 5.09
N LEU A 240 23.35 6.91 4.40
CA LEU A 240 22.25 5.97 4.59
C LEU A 240 22.56 4.66 3.85
N ILE A 241 22.18 3.52 4.41
CA ILE A 241 22.33 2.21 3.77
C ILE A 241 20.95 1.68 3.37
N SER A 242 19.99 1.66 4.29
CA SER A 242 18.65 1.16 3.99
C SER A 242 17.57 1.70 4.91
N ILE A 243 16.33 1.69 4.42
CA ILE A 243 15.12 1.83 5.23
C ILE A 243 14.18 0.68 4.88
N THR A 244 13.89 -0.19 5.82
CA THR A 244 13.10 -1.40 5.58
C THR A 244 12.07 -1.66 6.67
N TYR A 245 10.88 -2.10 6.28
CA TYR A 245 9.82 -2.51 7.20
C TYR A 245 9.81 -4.03 7.42
N GLY A 246 9.64 -4.45 8.69
CA GLY A 246 9.31 -5.85 9.03
C GLY A 246 10.45 -6.86 8.89
N LYS A 247 11.69 -6.42 8.66
CA LYS A 247 12.90 -7.24 8.79
C LYS A 247 13.59 -6.85 10.09
N ILE A 248 13.42 -7.68 11.13
CA ILE A 248 14.31 -7.74 12.29
C ILE A 248 15.01 -9.10 12.21
#